data_AF-A0A537SV48-F1
#
_entry.id   AF-A0A537SV48-F1
#
_cell.length_a   1.000
_cell.length_b   1.000
_cell.length_c   1.000
_cell.angle_alpha   90.00
_cell.angle_beta   90.00
_cell.angle_gamma   90.00
#
_symmetry.space_group_name_H-M   'P 1'
#
loop_
_entity.id
_entity.type
_entity.pdbx_description
1 polymer ?
#
loop_
_entity_poly.entity_id
_entity_poly.type
_entity_poly.pdbx_seq_one_letter_code
_entity_poly.pdbx_strand_id
1 'polypeptide(L)'
;MAVVALALPAAAAASVHSVASPAQTAAAGAVGPTGATPDQVRQALNATNLGVTGAGFTVGVLSDSFDYLGGAAADEADGALPPASQVSVLKDLPNPNNPAGTDEGRAMMQIVHDVAPGAGLDFYTAFVSQQDFAAGILALANAGCRVICDDVSYFAEPFYQTGVVGNAIQTVEQEGVIYLTSAGNRDAVGYQAAWNPIQTATVGSTVLHDTQDFGNGSPTQTVIIGGNRMEPRVPFVVQWNQPYGAVTSNLEVVVFLNNVVVATVTGNGRDPSILFTLPQGNTYAIAVQNLSGPRSRPHQRGCRQQF
;
A
#
# COMPACT_ATOMS: atom_id res chain seq x y z
N MET A 1 -37.44 -1.15 -18.90
CA MET A 1 -37.40 0.15 -18.19
C MET A 1 -36.01 0.33 -17.63
N ALA A 2 -35.19 1.13 -18.30
CA ALA A 2 -33.84 1.45 -17.86
C ALA A 2 -33.90 2.62 -16.88
N VAL A 3 -33.30 2.45 -15.70
CA VAL A 3 -33.11 3.53 -14.73
C VAL A 3 -31.80 4.22 -15.08
N VAL A 4 -31.91 5.47 -15.51
CA VAL A 4 -30.82 6.41 -15.74
C VAL A 4 -30.36 6.95 -14.38
N ALA A 5 -29.09 6.75 -14.04
CA ALA A 5 -28.44 7.48 -12.94
C ALA A 5 -27.72 8.70 -13.53
N LEU A 6 -28.00 9.87 -12.96
CA LEU A 6 -27.50 11.17 -13.39
C LEU A 6 -25.96 11.24 -13.33
N ALA A 7 -25.37 11.78 -14.39
CA ALA A 7 -23.98 12.21 -14.41
C ALA A 7 -23.78 13.35 -13.39
N LEU A 8 -22.86 13.15 -12.45
CA LEU A 8 -22.29 14.24 -11.65
C LEU A 8 -21.31 15.03 -12.53
N PRO A 9 -21.31 16.38 -12.44
CA PRO A 9 -20.49 17.22 -13.31
C PRO A 9 -19.00 17.01 -13.02
N ALA A 10 -18.19 17.14 -14.07
CA ALA A 10 -16.73 17.13 -14.00
C ALA A 10 -16.23 18.14 -12.97
N ALA A 11 -15.75 17.64 -11.83
CA ALA A 11 -15.02 18.46 -10.89
C ALA A 11 -13.69 18.86 -11.54
N ALA A 12 -13.45 20.17 -11.59
CA ALA A 12 -12.22 20.77 -12.08
C ALA A 12 -11.00 20.10 -11.45
N ALA A 13 -9.97 19.86 -12.26
CA ALA A 13 -8.66 19.40 -11.83
C ALA A 13 -8.09 20.36 -10.78
N ALA A 14 -8.23 19.99 -9.51
CA ALA A 14 -7.59 20.68 -8.41
C ALA A 14 -6.12 20.28 -8.42
N SER A 15 -5.25 21.25 -8.67
CA SER A 15 -3.81 21.12 -8.55
C SER A 15 -3.45 20.79 -7.10
N VAL A 16 -2.86 19.61 -6.87
CA VAL A 16 -2.37 19.18 -5.56
C VAL A 16 -1.14 20.05 -5.22
N HIS A 17 -1.21 20.82 -4.13
CA HIS A 17 -0.26 21.89 -3.81
C HIS A 17 0.67 21.62 -2.62
N SER A 18 0.60 20.46 -1.97
CA SER A 18 1.61 20.09 -0.97
C SER A 18 1.57 18.61 -0.59
N VAL A 19 2.76 18.05 -0.35
CA VAL A 19 2.94 16.86 0.47
C VAL A 19 3.55 17.36 1.76
N ALA A 20 2.75 17.39 2.83
CA ALA A 20 3.23 17.70 4.18
C ALA A 20 2.89 16.51 5.07
N SER A 21 3.91 15.93 5.71
CA SER A 21 3.71 15.01 6.84
C SER A 21 2.97 15.77 7.95
N PRO A 22 1.84 15.28 8.49
CA PRO A 22 1.22 15.94 9.62
C PRO A 22 2.15 15.85 10.82
N ALA A 23 2.60 17.01 11.30
CA ALA A 23 3.25 17.15 12.60
C ALA A 23 2.21 16.85 13.70
N GLN A 24 2.54 15.91 14.59
CA GLN A 24 1.70 15.54 15.73
C GLN A 24 1.86 16.59 16.86
N THR A 25 0.81 17.36 17.15
CA THR A 25 0.67 18.10 18.41
C THR A 25 -0.72 17.86 19.01
N ALA A 26 -0.77 17.71 20.34
CA ALA A 26 -1.76 16.90 21.06
C ALA A 26 -2.88 17.68 21.79
N ALA A 27 -3.90 16.89 22.19
CA ALA A 27 -4.98 17.07 23.21
C ALA A 27 -6.29 17.79 22.77
N ALA A 28 -7.52 17.30 23.05
CA ALA A 28 -8.03 16.12 23.76
C ALA A 28 -9.46 15.74 23.27
N GLY A 29 -9.79 14.43 23.25
CA GLY A 29 -11.19 13.93 23.22
C GLY A 29 -11.60 12.95 22.11
N ALA A 30 -10.68 12.32 21.36
CA ALA A 30 -11.00 11.46 20.22
C ALA A 30 -9.97 10.33 20.07
N VAL A 31 -10.31 9.27 19.32
CA VAL A 31 -9.38 8.23 18.82
C VAL A 31 -8.05 8.90 18.48
N GLY A 32 -7.03 8.61 19.27
CA GLY A 32 -5.78 9.36 19.27
C GLY A 32 -4.83 8.91 18.16
N PRO A 33 -3.62 9.49 18.09
CA PRO A 33 -2.54 9.05 17.20
C PRO A 33 -2.06 7.60 17.46
N THR A 34 -2.59 6.94 18.50
CA THR A 34 -2.33 5.54 18.89
C THR A 34 -3.48 4.59 18.55
N GLY A 35 -4.49 5.04 17.79
CA GLY A 35 -5.67 4.23 17.49
C GLY A 35 -6.66 4.13 18.66
N ALA A 36 -7.67 3.27 18.50
CA ALA A 36 -8.68 3.01 19.52
C ALA A 36 -8.19 1.93 20.50
N THR A 37 -8.41 2.12 21.79
CA THR A 37 -8.13 1.07 22.77
C THR A 37 -9.12 -0.10 22.60
N PRO A 38 -8.76 -1.31 23.03
CA PRO A 38 -9.66 -2.46 23.06
C PRO A 38 -11.01 -2.18 23.74
N ASP A 39 -10.99 -1.44 24.85
CA ASP A 39 -12.21 -0.99 25.53
C ASP A 39 -13.04 -0.03 24.68
N GLN A 40 -12.40 0.90 23.98
CA GLN A 40 -13.10 1.81 23.06
C GLN A 40 -13.74 1.05 21.90
N VAL A 41 -13.06 0.02 21.36
CA VAL A 41 -13.63 -0.87 20.32
C VAL A 41 -14.82 -1.63 20.86
N ARG A 42 -14.69 -2.29 22.03
CA ARG A 42 -15.80 -2.99 22.68
C ARG A 42 -16.99 -2.06 22.96
N GLN A 43 -16.72 -0.85 23.43
CA GLN A 43 -17.74 0.17 23.67
C GLN A 43 -18.46 0.57 22.37
N ALA A 44 -17.71 0.85 21.30
CA ALA A 44 -18.28 1.24 20.02
C ALA A 44 -19.17 0.15 19.41
N LEU A 45 -18.84 -1.13 19.65
CA LEU A 45 -19.63 -2.28 19.19
C LEU A 45 -20.80 -2.65 20.13
N ASN A 46 -21.04 -1.89 21.20
CA ASN A 46 -21.93 -2.27 22.30
C ASN A 46 -21.64 -3.67 22.88
N ALA A 47 -20.38 -4.10 22.79
CA ALA A 47 -19.89 -5.41 23.21
C ALA A 47 -19.38 -5.41 24.67
N THR A 48 -19.39 -4.28 25.37
CA THR A 48 -18.97 -4.19 26.78
C THR A 48 -19.77 -5.09 27.72
N ASN A 49 -21.01 -5.44 27.36
CA ASN A 49 -21.86 -6.36 28.11
C ASN A 49 -21.92 -7.77 27.49
N LEU A 50 -21.19 -8.00 26.40
CA LEU A 50 -21.10 -9.30 25.76
C LEU A 50 -19.89 -10.03 26.35
N GLY A 51 -20.08 -11.23 26.90
CA GLY A 51 -18.99 -12.11 27.32
C GLY A 51 -18.22 -12.72 26.14
N VAL A 52 -18.11 -12.01 25.02
CA VAL A 52 -17.45 -12.47 23.80
C VAL A 52 -15.96 -12.22 23.91
N THR A 53 -15.19 -13.29 23.88
CA THR A 53 -13.72 -13.25 23.99
C THR A 53 -13.04 -13.62 22.68
N GLY A 54 -13.79 -14.04 21.66
CA GLY A 54 -13.23 -14.66 20.45
C GLY A 54 -12.98 -16.16 20.59
N ALA A 55 -13.33 -16.78 21.73
CA ALA A 55 -13.21 -18.23 21.93
C ALA A 55 -13.86 -19.04 20.80
N GLY A 56 -13.09 -19.99 20.26
CA GLY A 56 -13.51 -20.83 19.12
C GLY A 56 -13.22 -20.24 17.74
N PHE A 57 -12.65 -19.03 17.66
CA PHE A 57 -12.13 -18.45 16.43
C PHE A 57 -10.61 -18.33 16.49
N THR A 58 -9.97 -18.42 15.32
CA THR A 58 -8.54 -18.14 15.14
C THR A 58 -8.40 -16.95 14.19
N VAL A 59 -7.52 -16.00 14.56
CA VAL A 59 -7.14 -14.84 13.75
C VAL A 59 -5.76 -15.06 13.17
N GLY A 60 -5.63 -15.02 11.85
CA GLY A 60 -4.36 -15.05 11.15
C GLY A 60 -3.80 -13.65 10.96
N VAL A 61 -2.51 -13.45 11.23
CA VAL A 61 -1.81 -12.17 11.06
C VAL A 61 -0.68 -12.33 10.04
N LEU A 62 -0.64 -11.43 9.07
CA LEU A 62 0.37 -11.33 8.03
C LEU A 62 1.08 -9.98 8.13
N SER A 63 2.36 -9.99 8.48
CA SER A 63 3.17 -8.77 8.61
C SER A 63 4.65 -9.10 8.36
N ASP A 64 5.57 -8.27 8.85
CA ASP A 64 7.00 -8.48 8.69
C ASP A 64 7.50 -9.73 9.43
N SER A 65 7.38 -9.79 10.76
CA SER A 65 7.89 -10.84 11.64
C SER A 65 7.12 -10.92 12.96
N PHE A 66 7.34 -12.03 13.68
CA PHE A 66 6.75 -12.27 14.99
C PHE A 66 7.79 -12.25 16.12
N ASP A 67 8.88 -13.03 16.01
CA ASP A 67 9.90 -13.12 17.07
C ASP A 67 11.31 -12.90 16.53
N TYR A 68 11.45 -12.03 15.54
CA TYR A 68 12.72 -11.67 14.94
C TYR A 68 13.65 -10.96 15.92
N LEU A 69 13.12 -10.14 16.83
CA LEU A 69 13.87 -9.45 17.88
C LEU A 69 13.95 -10.24 19.20
N GLY A 70 13.29 -11.42 19.30
CA GLY A 70 13.33 -12.28 20.48
C GLY A 70 12.51 -11.78 21.69
N GLY A 71 11.41 -11.06 21.44
CA GLY A 71 10.55 -10.47 22.48
C GLY A 71 9.34 -11.30 22.87
N ALA A 72 8.94 -12.31 22.08
CA ALA A 72 7.66 -13.00 22.25
C ALA A 72 7.51 -13.69 23.62
N ALA A 73 8.58 -14.31 24.13
CA ALA A 73 8.55 -14.98 25.44
C ALA A 73 8.36 -13.99 26.61
N ALA A 74 8.82 -12.74 26.46
CA ALA A 74 8.60 -11.70 27.48
C ALA A 74 7.15 -11.21 27.44
N ASP A 75 6.62 -11.00 26.24
CA ASP A 75 5.24 -10.56 26.01
C ASP A 75 4.22 -11.65 26.42
N GLU A 76 4.56 -12.93 26.33
CA GLU A 76 3.76 -14.02 26.92
C GLU A 76 3.78 -13.96 28.46
N ALA A 77 4.95 -13.69 29.05
CA ALA A 77 5.13 -13.70 30.50
C ALA A 77 4.44 -12.51 31.20
N ASP A 78 4.32 -11.37 30.52
CA ASP A 78 3.61 -10.20 31.04
C ASP A 78 2.12 -10.12 30.65
N GLY A 79 1.69 -11.00 29.74
CA GLY A 79 0.30 -11.15 29.30
C GLY A 79 -0.09 -10.25 28.12
N ALA A 80 0.86 -9.59 27.45
CA ALA A 80 0.62 -8.87 26.21
C ALA A 80 0.30 -9.84 25.04
N LEU A 81 0.83 -11.06 25.08
CA LEU A 81 0.46 -12.16 24.19
C LEU A 81 -0.30 -13.26 24.95
N PRO A 82 -1.16 -14.03 24.27
CA PRO A 82 -1.73 -15.24 24.87
C PRO A 82 -0.64 -16.29 25.13
N PRO A 83 -0.94 -17.32 25.95
CA PRO A 83 -0.03 -18.44 26.15
C PRO A 83 0.40 -19.05 24.80
N ALA A 84 1.64 -19.52 24.69
CA ALA A 84 2.18 -20.07 23.44
C ALA A 84 1.35 -21.25 22.89
N SER A 85 0.54 -21.92 23.71
CA SER A 85 -0.40 -22.95 23.28
C SER A 85 -1.58 -22.45 22.44
N GLN A 86 -1.82 -21.13 22.41
CA GLN A 86 -2.83 -20.46 21.60
C GLN A 86 -2.21 -19.73 20.39
N VAL A 87 -0.89 -19.81 20.22
CA VAL A 87 -0.17 -19.17 19.11
C VAL A 87 0.40 -20.22 18.16
N SER A 88 0.14 -20.09 16.86
CA SER A 88 0.80 -20.90 15.83
C SER A 88 1.57 -20.03 14.84
N VAL A 89 2.91 -20.13 14.86
CA VAL A 89 3.76 -19.45 13.87
C VAL A 89 4.01 -20.41 12.70
N LEU A 90 3.23 -20.26 11.62
CA LEU A 90 3.37 -21.07 10.41
C LEU A 90 4.67 -20.76 9.69
N LYS A 91 5.04 -19.47 9.66
CA LYS A 91 6.30 -18.99 9.07
C LYS A 91 6.67 -17.63 9.63
N ASP A 92 7.86 -17.52 10.19
CA ASP A 92 8.46 -16.23 10.56
C ASP A 92 9.46 -15.74 9.50
N LEU A 93 9.83 -14.46 9.56
CA LEU A 93 10.82 -13.88 8.67
C LEU A 93 12.18 -14.57 8.87
N PRO A 94 12.77 -15.15 7.81
CA PRO A 94 14.00 -15.94 7.98
C PRO A 94 15.24 -15.07 8.28
N ASN A 95 15.88 -15.33 9.44
CA ASN A 95 17.28 -15.12 9.89
C ASN A 95 17.93 -13.69 9.77
N PRO A 96 18.83 -13.32 10.70
CA PRO A 96 18.72 -12.25 11.69
C PRO A 96 19.37 -10.91 11.26
N ASN A 97 19.62 -10.72 9.95
CA ASN A 97 20.23 -9.52 9.40
C ASN A 97 19.37 -8.82 8.34
N ASN A 98 18.11 -9.23 8.18
CA ASN A 98 17.15 -8.48 7.40
C ASN A 98 16.71 -7.24 8.21
N PRO A 99 17.09 -6.01 7.83
CA PRO A 99 16.68 -4.81 8.54
C PRO A 99 15.16 -4.58 8.49
N ALA A 100 14.43 -5.37 7.70
CA ALA A 100 12.99 -5.32 7.60
C ALA A 100 12.26 -6.12 8.70
N GLY A 101 12.96 -6.87 9.56
CA GLY A 101 12.34 -7.54 10.70
C GLY A 101 12.27 -6.63 11.92
N THR A 102 11.07 -6.24 12.30
CA THR A 102 10.77 -5.28 13.37
C THR A 102 9.74 -5.79 14.38
N ASP A 103 9.15 -6.96 14.13
CA ASP A 103 8.10 -7.59 14.92
C ASP A 103 6.78 -6.78 14.96
N GLU A 104 6.44 -6.08 13.87
CA GLU A 104 5.14 -5.43 13.70
C GLU A 104 4.00 -6.47 13.72
N GLY A 105 4.26 -7.67 13.19
CA GLY A 105 3.33 -8.80 13.29
C GLY A 105 3.01 -9.22 14.73
N ARG A 106 4.01 -9.22 15.62
CA ARG A 106 3.77 -9.46 17.06
C ARG A 106 2.96 -8.34 17.68
N ALA A 107 3.27 -7.08 17.36
CA ALA A 107 2.51 -5.95 17.85
C ALA A 107 1.03 -6.00 17.41
N MET A 108 0.76 -6.41 16.17
CA MET A 108 -0.61 -6.65 15.69
C MET A 108 -1.31 -7.76 16.49
N MET A 109 -0.60 -8.87 16.78
CA MET A 109 -1.16 -9.98 17.57
C MET A 109 -1.49 -9.57 19.02
N GLN A 110 -0.71 -8.69 19.64
CA GLN A 110 -1.01 -8.10 20.95
C GLN A 110 -2.33 -7.30 20.91
N ILE A 111 -2.54 -6.48 19.87
CA ILE A 111 -3.80 -5.74 19.69
C ILE A 111 -4.99 -6.70 19.55
N VAL A 112 -4.84 -7.78 18.77
CA VAL A 112 -5.89 -8.79 18.64
C VAL A 112 -6.16 -9.45 19.99
N HIS A 113 -5.12 -9.79 20.75
CA HIS A 113 -5.26 -10.40 22.08
C HIS A 113 -6.03 -9.50 23.04
N ASP A 114 -5.71 -8.20 23.08
CA ASP A 114 -6.39 -7.28 23.98
C ASP A 114 -7.90 -7.13 23.66
N VAL A 115 -8.25 -7.18 22.36
CA VAL A 115 -9.64 -7.06 21.89
C VAL A 115 -10.40 -8.38 22.08
N ALA A 116 -9.77 -9.50 21.72
CA ALA A 116 -10.34 -10.84 21.66
C ALA A 116 -9.42 -11.87 22.37
N PRO A 117 -9.34 -11.83 23.71
CA PRO A 117 -8.35 -12.59 24.48
C PRO A 117 -8.53 -14.11 24.49
N GLY A 118 -9.67 -14.60 24.01
CA GLY A 118 -9.97 -16.03 23.87
C GLY A 118 -9.75 -16.57 22.46
N ALA A 119 -9.40 -15.74 21.48
CA ALA A 119 -9.10 -16.19 20.12
C ALA A 119 -7.73 -16.89 20.05
N GLY A 120 -7.62 -17.91 19.22
CA GLY A 120 -6.31 -18.40 18.78
C GLY A 120 -5.67 -17.40 17.82
N LEU A 121 -4.34 -17.34 17.80
CA LEU A 121 -3.60 -16.44 16.90
C LEU A 121 -2.61 -17.22 16.06
N ASP A 122 -2.67 -17.07 14.75
CA ASP A 122 -1.70 -17.67 13.84
C ASP A 122 -0.91 -16.57 13.12
N PHE A 123 0.36 -16.80 12.85
CA PHE A 123 1.24 -15.84 12.17
C PHE A 123 1.87 -16.45 10.91
N TYR A 124 1.99 -15.62 9.88
CA TYR A 124 2.77 -15.90 8.69
C TYR A 124 3.45 -14.62 8.17
N THR A 125 4.74 -14.65 7.87
CA THR A 125 5.44 -13.47 7.29
C THR A 125 4.96 -13.16 5.86
N ALA A 126 4.61 -11.90 5.61
CA ALA A 126 4.27 -11.38 4.29
C ALA A 126 5.44 -10.63 3.63
N PHE A 127 6.65 -10.67 4.19
CA PHE A 127 7.79 -9.83 3.77
C PHE A 127 8.80 -10.51 2.84
N VAL A 128 8.53 -11.74 2.39
CA VAL A 128 9.45 -12.49 1.50
C VAL A 128 9.24 -12.16 0.03
N SER A 129 8.01 -12.28 -0.47
CA SER A 129 7.62 -11.92 -1.85
C SER A 129 6.09 -11.87 -1.98
N GLN A 130 5.56 -11.27 -3.05
CA GLN A 130 4.12 -11.32 -3.34
C GLN A 130 3.59 -12.76 -3.47
N GLN A 131 4.38 -13.68 -4.02
CA GLN A 131 3.99 -15.09 -4.15
C GLN A 131 3.94 -15.78 -2.78
N ASP A 132 4.90 -15.47 -1.91
CA ASP A 132 4.96 -16.01 -0.56
C ASP A 132 3.86 -15.43 0.33
N PHE A 133 3.57 -14.13 0.19
CA PHE A 133 2.44 -13.48 0.83
C PHE A 133 1.11 -14.14 0.42
N ALA A 134 0.89 -14.34 -0.88
CA ALA A 134 -0.28 -15.07 -1.37
C ALA A 134 -0.36 -16.51 -0.81
N ALA A 135 0.77 -17.21 -0.70
CA ALA A 135 0.81 -18.54 -0.09
C ALA A 135 0.50 -18.50 1.42
N GLY A 136 0.96 -17.47 2.13
CA GLY A 136 0.66 -17.25 3.55
C GLY A 136 -0.83 -17.04 3.82
N ILE A 137 -1.51 -16.26 2.99
CA ILE A 137 -2.96 -16.06 3.06
C ILE A 137 -3.69 -17.41 2.98
N LEU A 138 -3.35 -18.23 1.99
CA LEU A 138 -3.94 -19.57 1.82
C LEU A 138 -3.55 -20.51 2.97
N ALA A 139 -2.32 -20.43 3.48
CA ALA A 139 -1.85 -21.27 4.57
C ALA A 139 -2.61 -20.99 5.88
N LEU A 140 -2.85 -19.72 6.21
CA LEU A 140 -3.63 -19.31 7.38
C LEU A 140 -5.09 -19.76 7.26
N ALA A 141 -5.72 -19.59 6.10
CA ALA A 141 -7.07 -20.10 5.88
C ALA A 141 -7.14 -21.64 6.06
N ASN A 142 -6.17 -22.38 5.51
CA ASN A 142 -6.06 -23.83 5.67
C ASN A 142 -5.77 -24.27 7.12
N ALA A 143 -5.11 -23.42 7.92
CA ALA A 143 -4.91 -23.64 9.35
C ALA A 143 -6.21 -23.43 10.16
N GLY A 144 -7.27 -22.92 9.53
CA GLY A 144 -8.58 -22.71 10.14
C GLY A 144 -8.84 -21.27 10.58
N CYS A 145 -7.97 -20.32 10.24
CA CYS A 145 -8.22 -18.90 10.51
C CYS A 145 -9.55 -18.46 9.87
N ARG A 146 -10.43 -17.87 10.67
CA ARG A 146 -11.72 -17.34 10.20
C ARG A 146 -11.67 -15.86 9.89
N VAL A 147 -10.69 -15.18 10.46
CA VAL A 147 -10.34 -13.78 10.19
C VAL A 147 -8.85 -13.77 9.87
N ILE A 148 -8.46 -13.06 8.82
CA ILE A 148 -7.06 -12.82 8.47
C ILE A 148 -6.88 -11.31 8.35
N CYS A 149 -5.80 -10.78 8.91
CA CYS A 149 -5.42 -9.39 8.71
C CYS A 149 -3.96 -9.22 8.27
N ASP A 150 -3.71 -8.17 7.49
CA ASP A 150 -2.37 -7.74 7.10
C ASP A 150 -2.18 -6.22 7.19
N ASP A 151 -0.92 -5.81 7.27
CA ASP A 151 -0.48 -4.42 7.16
C ASP A 151 0.53 -4.19 6.02
N VAL A 152 0.61 -5.12 5.07
CA VAL A 152 1.67 -5.16 4.06
C VAL A 152 1.15 -4.74 2.69
N SER A 153 1.96 -3.96 1.98
CA SER A 153 1.69 -3.64 0.57
C SER A 153 2.97 -3.75 -0.24
N TYR A 154 2.88 -4.35 -1.42
CA TYR A 154 3.98 -4.36 -2.38
C TYR A 154 3.75 -3.32 -3.48
N PHE A 155 4.72 -2.43 -3.70
CA PHE A 155 4.65 -1.39 -4.74
C PHE A 155 4.50 -1.94 -6.17
N ALA A 156 4.87 -3.21 -6.38
CA ALA A 156 4.73 -3.89 -7.67
C ALA A 156 3.35 -4.56 -7.85
N GLU A 157 2.44 -4.49 -6.87
CA GLU A 157 1.08 -5.01 -7.03
C GLU A 157 0.31 -4.22 -8.10
N PRO A 158 -0.46 -4.89 -8.98
CA PRO A 158 -1.13 -4.19 -10.06
C PRO A 158 -2.25 -3.26 -9.59
N PHE A 159 -2.28 -2.02 -10.09
CA PHE A 159 -3.33 -1.05 -9.77
C PHE A 159 -4.62 -1.25 -10.58
N TYR A 160 -4.50 -1.84 -11.78
CA TYR A 160 -5.57 -1.90 -12.78
C TYR A 160 -6.12 -3.31 -13.03
N GLN A 161 -5.64 -4.28 -12.27
CA GLN A 161 -6.02 -5.68 -12.38
C GLN A 161 -5.75 -6.39 -11.06
N THR A 162 -6.33 -7.57 -10.86
CA THR A 162 -6.06 -8.36 -9.67
C THR A 162 -4.70 -9.06 -9.79
N GLY A 163 -3.83 -8.85 -8.80
CA GLY A 163 -2.54 -9.54 -8.67
C GLY A 163 -2.64 -10.88 -7.95
N VAL A 164 -1.49 -11.55 -7.74
CA VAL A 164 -1.45 -12.85 -7.05
C VAL A 164 -1.94 -12.78 -5.60
N VAL A 165 -1.63 -11.70 -4.88
CA VAL A 165 -2.11 -11.45 -3.51
C VAL A 165 -3.63 -11.26 -3.52
N GLY A 166 -4.15 -10.36 -4.36
CA GLY A 166 -5.59 -10.15 -4.51
C GLY A 166 -6.38 -11.40 -4.92
N ASN A 167 -5.80 -12.28 -5.74
CA ASN A 167 -6.42 -13.57 -6.07
C ASN A 167 -6.48 -14.52 -4.85
N ALA A 168 -5.45 -14.54 -4.01
CA ALA A 168 -5.45 -15.33 -2.78
C ALA A 168 -6.50 -14.81 -1.77
N ILE A 169 -6.61 -13.49 -1.63
CA ILE A 169 -7.66 -12.85 -0.81
C ILE A 169 -9.05 -13.27 -1.31
N GLN A 170 -9.33 -13.12 -2.60
CA GLN A 170 -10.62 -13.52 -3.18
C GLN A 170 -10.91 -15.01 -2.98
N THR A 171 -9.88 -15.86 -2.98
CA THR A 171 -10.03 -17.30 -2.74
C THR A 171 -10.50 -17.56 -1.31
N VAL A 172 -9.83 -17.00 -0.29
CA VAL A 172 -10.21 -17.24 1.11
C VAL A 172 -11.53 -16.56 1.48
N GLU A 173 -11.85 -15.42 0.87
CA GLU A 173 -13.17 -14.78 1.02
C GLU A 173 -14.30 -15.67 0.49
N GLN A 174 -14.09 -16.39 -0.62
CA GLN A 174 -15.05 -17.36 -1.15
C GLN A 174 -15.22 -18.59 -0.25
N GLU A 175 -14.20 -18.91 0.55
CA GLU A 175 -14.26 -19.93 1.63
C GLU A 175 -14.90 -19.38 2.92
N GLY A 176 -15.30 -18.10 2.90
CA GLY A 176 -16.00 -17.41 3.97
C GLY A 176 -15.07 -16.72 4.98
N VAL A 177 -13.76 -16.74 4.79
CA VAL A 177 -12.80 -16.03 5.66
C VAL A 177 -13.00 -14.52 5.54
N ILE A 178 -13.01 -13.82 6.66
CA ILE A 178 -13.00 -12.35 6.67
C ILE A 178 -11.55 -11.90 6.48
N TYR A 179 -11.29 -11.11 5.45
CA TYR A 179 -9.96 -10.57 5.19
C TYR A 179 -9.93 -9.05 5.42
N LEU A 180 -8.94 -8.57 6.18
CA LEU A 180 -8.76 -7.16 6.53
C LEU A 180 -7.34 -6.73 6.15
N THR A 181 -7.20 -5.69 5.33
CA THR A 181 -5.88 -5.14 4.96
C THR A 181 -5.79 -3.69 5.36
N SER A 182 -4.59 -3.21 5.66
CA SER A 182 -4.37 -1.79 5.93
C SER A 182 -4.68 -0.94 4.68
N ALA A 183 -5.24 0.25 4.89
CA ALA A 183 -5.49 1.19 3.78
C ALA A 183 -4.19 1.86 3.26
N GLY A 184 -3.07 1.62 3.95
CA GLY A 184 -1.81 2.34 3.76
C GLY A 184 -1.81 3.75 4.36
N ASN A 185 -0.62 4.25 4.65
CA ASN A 185 -0.41 5.58 5.24
C ASN A 185 -0.17 6.68 4.18
N ARG A 186 -0.38 6.33 2.91
CA ARG A 186 -0.18 7.22 1.78
C ARG A 186 -1.55 7.78 1.41
N ASP A 187 -1.79 9.01 1.86
CA ASP A 187 -3.03 9.79 1.68
C ASP A 187 -3.51 9.80 0.21
N ALA A 188 -4.64 10.44 -0.09
CA ALA A 188 -5.21 10.55 -1.43
C ALA A 188 -4.40 11.42 -2.41
N VAL A 189 -3.08 11.53 -2.24
CA VAL A 189 -2.19 12.45 -2.95
C VAL A 189 -1.76 11.99 -4.34
N GLY A 190 -2.22 10.84 -4.83
CA GLY A 190 -1.86 10.30 -6.15
C GLY A 190 -2.41 11.10 -7.34
N TYR A 191 -1.67 11.12 -8.46
CA TYR A 191 -2.15 11.67 -9.73
C TYR A 191 -2.76 10.58 -10.60
N GLN A 192 -4.00 10.74 -11.07
CA GLN A 192 -4.60 9.83 -12.04
C GLN A 192 -5.27 10.58 -13.18
N ALA A 193 -4.89 10.26 -14.42
CA ALA A 193 -5.50 10.86 -15.61
C ALA A 193 -5.40 9.95 -16.82
N ALA A 194 -6.25 10.20 -17.83
CA ALA A 194 -6.09 9.52 -19.11
C ALA A 194 -4.82 9.98 -19.84
N TRP A 195 -4.23 9.10 -20.65
CA TRP A 195 -3.08 9.50 -21.46
C TRP A 195 -3.49 10.60 -22.45
N ASN A 196 -2.88 11.78 -22.31
CA ASN A 196 -3.14 12.94 -23.16
C ASN A 196 -1.79 13.57 -23.56
N PRO A 197 -1.26 13.25 -24.76
CA PRO A 197 0.12 13.58 -25.06
C PRO A 197 0.30 15.00 -25.60
N ILE A 198 1.24 15.72 -25.03
CA ILE A 198 1.91 16.86 -25.64
C ILE A 198 2.97 16.31 -26.60
N GLN A 199 2.87 16.64 -27.89
CA GLN A 199 3.76 16.10 -28.92
C GLN A 199 5.22 16.48 -28.69
N THR A 200 5.46 17.75 -28.33
CA THR A 200 6.78 18.28 -27.98
C THR A 200 6.62 19.32 -26.87
N ALA A 201 7.44 19.24 -25.83
CA ALA A 201 7.54 20.22 -24.76
C ALA A 201 9.01 20.46 -24.39
N THR A 202 9.28 21.58 -23.72
CA THR A 202 10.64 21.89 -23.24
C THR A 202 10.60 22.21 -21.75
N VAL A 203 11.47 21.55 -20.97
CA VAL A 203 11.68 21.84 -19.54
C VAL A 203 13.16 22.11 -19.33
N GLY A 204 13.50 23.36 -18.98
CA GLY A 204 14.89 23.81 -18.98
C GLY A 204 15.52 23.69 -20.38
N SER A 205 16.61 22.92 -20.50
CA SER A 205 17.26 22.60 -21.78
C SER A 205 16.82 21.26 -22.37
N THR A 206 15.90 20.55 -21.73
CA THR A 206 15.48 19.21 -22.14
C THR A 206 14.25 19.29 -23.02
N VAL A 207 14.32 18.70 -24.21
CA VAL A 207 13.17 18.54 -25.10
C VAL A 207 12.53 17.19 -24.83
N LEU A 208 11.25 17.21 -24.50
CA LEU A 208 10.42 16.04 -24.26
C LEU A 208 9.49 15.83 -25.45
N HIS A 209 9.19 14.58 -25.75
CA HIS A 209 8.31 14.14 -26.84
C HIS A 209 7.27 13.15 -26.33
N ASP A 210 6.09 13.14 -26.94
CA ASP A 210 4.95 12.26 -26.58
C ASP A 210 4.79 12.18 -25.05
N THR A 211 4.63 13.35 -24.42
CA THR A 211 4.71 13.53 -22.96
C THR A 211 3.32 13.73 -22.38
N GLN A 212 3.00 13.12 -21.24
CA GLN A 212 1.73 13.33 -20.57
C GLN A 212 1.49 14.84 -20.27
N ASP A 213 0.33 15.33 -20.66
CA ASP A 213 -0.23 16.58 -20.16
C ASP A 213 -0.80 16.37 -18.75
N PHE A 214 -0.19 17.02 -17.77
CA PHE A 214 -0.64 17.01 -16.37
C PHE A 214 -1.74 18.04 -16.06
N GLY A 215 -2.24 18.72 -17.10
CA GLY A 215 -3.30 19.71 -17.03
C GLY A 215 -2.84 21.06 -17.58
N ASN A 216 -3.74 21.76 -18.29
CA ASN A 216 -3.49 23.07 -18.90
C ASN A 216 -2.26 23.11 -19.82
N GLY A 217 -1.88 21.98 -20.45
CA GLY A 217 -0.70 21.89 -21.31
C GLY A 217 0.61 21.79 -20.55
N SER A 218 0.60 21.48 -19.25
CA SER A 218 1.81 21.29 -18.45
C SER A 218 2.44 19.91 -18.73
N PRO A 219 3.70 19.84 -19.19
CA PRO A 219 4.39 18.57 -19.43
C PRO A 219 4.91 17.90 -18.15
N THR A 220 4.78 18.58 -17.01
CA THR A 220 5.28 18.09 -15.71
C THR A 220 4.23 18.22 -14.62
N GLN A 221 4.32 17.30 -13.65
CA GLN A 221 3.66 17.39 -12.35
C GLN A 221 4.70 17.75 -11.28
N THR A 222 4.38 18.74 -10.45
CA THR A 222 5.20 19.04 -9.27
C THR A 222 4.93 18.01 -8.18
N VAL A 223 6.01 17.48 -7.62
CA VAL A 223 6.02 16.50 -6.54
C VAL A 223 6.92 17.01 -5.44
N ILE A 224 6.33 17.25 -4.27
CA ILE A 224 7.08 17.66 -3.08
C ILE A 224 7.35 16.41 -2.26
N ILE A 225 8.59 16.17 -1.89
CA ILE A 225 8.93 15.10 -0.94
C ILE A 225 9.41 15.78 0.32
N GLY A 226 8.54 15.80 1.33
CA GLY A 226 8.84 16.36 2.65
C GLY A 226 10.02 15.64 3.32
N GLY A 227 10.63 16.28 4.30
CA GLY A 227 11.70 15.66 5.08
C GLY A 227 11.14 14.76 6.21
N ASN A 228 11.49 13.49 6.19
CA ASN A 228 11.33 12.47 7.22
C ASN A 228 12.71 11.87 7.60
N ARG A 229 13.14 12.03 8.85
CA ARG A 229 14.43 11.48 9.31
C ARG A 229 14.53 9.96 9.19
N MET A 230 13.41 9.24 9.18
CA MET A 230 13.35 7.77 9.10
C MET A 230 13.36 7.24 7.66
N GLU A 231 13.01 8.07 6.66
CA GLU A 231 12.94 7.67 5.26
C GLU A 231 13.74 8.63 4.37
N PRO A 232 15.07 8.46 4.24
CA PRO A 232 15.91 9.36 3.44
C PRO A 232 15.57 9.35 1.95
N ARG A 233 14.84 8.32 1.50
CA ARG A 233 14.37 8.15 0.14
C ARG A 233 12.95 7.62 0.17
N VAL A 234 12.10 8.19 -0.68
CA VAL A 234 10.69 7.82 -0.77
C VAL A 234 10.47 7.03 -2.07
N PRO A 235 9.84 5.84 -2.01
CA PRO A 235 9.42 5.10 -3.19
C PRO A 235 8.51 5.94 -4.09
N PHE A 236 8.67 5.82 -5.39
CA PHE A 236 7.86 6.49 -6.40
C PHE A 236 7.40 5.46 -7.44
N VAL A 237 6.08 5.37 -7.65
CA VAL A 237 5.47 4.36 -8.51
C VAL A 237 4.62 5.02 -9.60
N VAL A 238 4.88 4.64 -10.85
CA VAL A 238 3.99 4.91 -11.98
C VAL A 238 3.46 3.59 -12.49
N GLN A 239 2.14 3.46 -12.65
CA GLN A 239 1.53 2.35 -13.38
C GLN A 239 0.54 2.84 -14.44
N TRP A 240 0.39 2.05 -15.50
CA TRP A 240 -0.59 2.27 -16.55
C TRP A 240 -1.43 1.01 -16.81
N ASN A 241 -2.55 1.16 -17.49
CA ASN A 241 -3.56 0.11 -17.59
C ASN A 241 -3.31 -0.94 -18.72
N GLN A 242 -2.06 -1.30 -18.98
CA GLN A 242 -1.74 -2.47 -19.80
C GLN A 242 -1.64 -3.72 -18.93
N PRO A 243 -1.85 -4.93 -19.48
CA PRO A 243 -1.71 -6.14 -18.69
C PRO A 243 -0.27 -6.38 -18.22
N TYR A 244 -0.09 -6.78 -16.96
CA TYR A 244 1.19 -7.29 -16.46
C TYR A 244 1.71 -8.45 -17.32
N GLY A 245 3.03 -8.50 -17.55
CA GLY A 245 3.68 -9.47 -18.44
C GLY A 245 3.41 -9.32 -19.93
N ALA A 246 2.57 -8.37 -20.37
CA ALA A 246 2.19 -8.17 -21.77
C ALA A 246 2.16 -6.69 -22.17
N VAL A 247 3.08 -5.91 -21.62
CA VAL A 247 3.25 -4.50 -21.98
C VAL A 247 3.69 -4.36 -23.43
N THR A 248 3.11 -3.38 -24.13
CA THR A 248 3.46 -3.02 -25.51
C THR A 248 3.93 -1.57 -25.64
N SER A 249 3.79 -0.76 -24.58
CA SER A 249 4.32 0.59 -24.50
C SER A 249 5.64 0.64 -23.75
N ASN A 250 6.49 1.58 -24.09
CA ASN A 250 7.72 1.86 -23.36
C ASN A 250 7.63 3.26 -22.75
N LEU A 251 7.21 3.36 -21.49
CA LEU A 251 7.14 4.64 -20.78
C LEU A 251 8.49 4.96 -20.13
N GLU A 252 8.75 6.25 -19.99
CA GLU A 252 9.91 6.79 -19.29
C GLU A 252 9.49 7.92 -18.37
N VAL A 253 10.03 7.93 -17.15
CA VAL A 253 9.88 9.01 -16.19
C VAL A 253 11.14 9.85 -16.22
N VAL A 254 10.99 11.16 -16.46
CA VAL A 254 12.08 12.13 -16.39
C VAL A 254 11.85 13.02 -15.16
N VAL A 255 12.84 13.06 -14.28
CA VAL A 255 12.79 13.77 -13.00
C VAL A 255 13.66 15.02 -13.10
N PHE A 256 13.07 16.16 -12.80
CA PHE A 256 13.76 17.45 -12.78
C PHE A 256 13.87 18.00 -11.37
N LEU A 257 15.01 18.62 -11.06
CA LEU A 257 15.21 19.49 -9.91
C LEU A 257 15.76 20.82 -10.43
N ASN A 258 15.07 21.93 -10.15
CA ASN A 258 15.42 23.26 -10.68
C ASN A 258 15.60 23.28 -12.21
N ASN A 259 14.69 22.62 -12.93
CA ASN A 259 14.71 22.47 -14.40
C ASN A 259 15.92 21.70 -14.98
N VAL A 260 16.71 21.03 -14.13
CA VAL A 260 17.80 20.15 -14.55
C VAL A 260 17.37 18.69 -14.34
N VAL A 261 17.61 17.83 -15.32
CA VAL A 261 17.34 16.39 -15.20
C VAL A 261 18.26 15.81 -14.13
N VAL A 262 17.67 15.17 -13.12
CA VAL A 262 18.38 14.48 -12.03
C VAL A 262 18.19 12.97 -12.04
N ALA A 263 17.16 12.47 -12.74
CA ALA A 263 16.99 11.05 -13.01
C ALA A 263 16.14 10.83 -14.26
N THR A 264 16.40 9.73 -14.96
CA THR A 264 15.57 9.20 -16.02
C THR A 264 15.39 7.71 -15.77
N VAL A 265 14.15 7.23 -15.75
CA VAL A 265 13.83 5.83 -15.43
C VAL A 265 12.85 5.29 -16.46
N THR A 266 13.27 4.29 -17.21
CA THR A 266 12.47 3.65 -18.26
C THR A 266 11.81 2.38 -17.73
N GLY A 267 10.63 2.05 -18.26
CA GLY A 267 9.92 0.81 -17.95
C GLY A 267 10.76 -0.44 -18.27
N ASN A 268 10.50 -1.53 -17.55
CA ASN A 268 11.26 -2.78 -17.70
C ASN A 268 10.87 -3.59 -18.96
N GLY A 269 9.91 -3.12 -19.74
CA GLY A 269 9.40 -3.78 -20.96
C GLY A 269 8.56 -5.04 -20.72
N ARG A 270 8.29 -5.41 -19.46
CA ARG A 270 7.52 -6.60 -19.08
C ARG A 270 6.21 -6.22 -18.40
N ASP A 271 6.29 -5.38 -17.38
CA ASP A 271 5.19 -5.01 -16.51
C ASP A 271 4.88 -3.52 -16.65
N PRO A 272 3.60 -3.11 -16.50
CA PRO A 272 3.15 -1.75 -16.74
C PRO A 272 3.49 -0.84 -15.56
N SER A 273 4.73 -0.89 -15.10
CA SER A 273 5.19 -0.20 -13.91
C SER A 273 6.60 0.37 -14.05
N ILE A 274 6.81 1.49 -13.38
CA ILE A 274 8.12 2.09 -13.13
C ILE A 274 8.20 2.36 -11.63
N LEU A 275 9.20 1.77 -10.97
CA LEU A 275 9.45 1.92 -9.54
C LEU A 275 10.89 2.39 -9.34
N PHE A 276 11.05 3.48 -8.60
CA PHE A 276 12.35 4.00 -8.18
C PHE A 276 12.18 4.75 -6.87
N THR A 277 13.27 5.34 -6.34
CA THR A 277 13.20 6.16 -5.14
C THR A 277 13.72 7.56 -5.39
N LEU A 278 13.12 8.54 -4.74
CA LEU A 278 13.52 9.93 -4.79
C LEU A 278 14.06 10.38 -3.42
N PRO A 279 15.18 11.13 -3.39
CA PRO A 279 15.63 11.74 -2.15
C PRO A 279 14.59 12.68 -1.55
N GLN A 280 14.48 12.66 -0.23
CA GLN A 280 13.58 13.56 0.48
C GLN A 280 14.08 15.01 0.55
N GLY A 281 13.21 15.91 1.02
CA GLY A 281 13.54 17.32 1.26
C GLY A 281 13.62 18.16 -0.01
N ASN A 282 13.06 17.67 -1.12
CA ASN A 282 13.17 18.29 -2.43
C ASN A 282 11.78 18.49 -3.05
N THR A 283 11.70 19.45 -3.96
CA THR A 283 10.55 19.62 -4.87
C THR A 283 11.00 19.26 -6.27
N TYR A 284 10.45 18.18 -6.80
CA TYR A 284 10.71 17.68 -8.13
C TYR A 284 9.63 18.12 -9.11
N ALA A 285 9.99 18.23 -10.38
CA ALA A 285 9.02 18.20 -11.47
C ALA A 285 9.19 16.87 -12.21
N ILE A 286 8.08 16.16 -12.43
CA ILE A 286 8.07 14.82 -13.03
C ILE A 286 7.38 14.90 -14.39
N ALA A 287 8.07 14.48 -15.44
CA ALA A 287 7.48 14.22 -16.74
C ALA A 287 7.36 12.71 -16.98
N VAL A 288 6.36 12.30 -17.76
CA VAL A 288 6.22 10.92 -18.24
C VAL A 288 6.12 10.95 -19.75
N GLN A 289 7.05 10.27 -20.42
CA GLN A 289 7.12 10.15 -21.87
C GLN A 289 6.73 8.75 -22.32
N ASN A 290 6.17 8.65 -23.52
CA ASN A 290 6.01 7.40 -24.23
C ASN A 290 7.04 7.28 -25.35
N LEU A 291 8.03 6.42 -25.17
CA LEU A 291 9.14 6.24 -26.11
C LEU A 291 8.72 5.38 -27.33
N SER A 292 7.83 4.42 -27.14
CA SER A 292 7.33 3.53 -28.20
C SER A 292 6.08 2.76 -27.79
N GLY A 293 5.33 2.23 -28.77
CA GLY A 293 4.10 1.47 -28.54
C GLY A 293 2.86 2.14 -29.15
N PRO A 294 1.65 1.57 -28.95
CA PRO A 294 0.44 2.09 -29.57
C PRO A 294 0.10 3.50 -29.05
N ARG A 295 0.14 4.50 -29.93
CA ARG A 295 -0.35 5.86 -29.68
C ARG A 295 -1.87 5.80 -29.43
N SER A 296 -2.33 6.31 -28.30
CA SER A 296 -3.71 6.11 -27.83
C SER A 296 -4.77 6.75 -28.74
N ARG A 297 -5.86 6.03 -28.99
CA ARG A 297 -7.15 6.62 -29.38
C ARG A 297 -7.87 7.19 -28.14
N PRO A 298 -8.77 8.19 -28.29
CA PRO A 298 -9.14 9.15 -27.23
C PRO A 298 -9.93 8.63 -26.01
N HIS A 299 -10.19 7.32 -25.88
CA HIS A 299 -11.28 6.86 -24.98
C HIS A 299 -10.97 5.73 -23.99
N GLN A 300 -9.73 5.28 -23.77
CA GLN A 300 -9.58 4.02 -22.99
C GLN A 300 -8.47 3.86 -21.95
N ARG A 301 -7.64 4.86 -21.57
CA ARG A 301 -6.53 4.54 -20.66
C ARG A 301 -6.20 5.59 -19.62
N GLY A 302 -6.42 5.24 -18.35
CA GLY A 302 -5.91 5.95 -17.17
C GLY A 302 -4.46 5.54 -16.83
N CYS A 303 -3.67 6.52 -16.42
CA CYS A 303 -2.37 6.42 -15.76
C CYS A 303 -2.60 6.82 -14.30
N ARG A 304 -2.08 6.06 -13.33
CA ARG A 304 -2.22 6.33 -11.89
C ARG A 304 -0.83 6.31 -11.28
N GLN A 305 -0.52 7.38 -10.58
CA GLN A 305 0.66 7.57 -9.77
C GLN A 305 0.21 7.50 -8.33
N GLN A 306 0.88 6.68 -7.52
CA GLN A 306 0.76 6.75 -6.07
C GLN A 306 2.11 7.14 -5.52
N PHE A 307 2.07 8.16 -4.65
CA PHE A 307 3.19 8.60 -3.84
C PHE A 307 3.28 7.72 -2.62
#